data_AF-A0A1Y2H7A3-F1
#
_entry.id   AF-A0A1Y2H7A3-F1
#
_cell.length_a   1.000
_cell.length_b   1.000
_cell.length_c   1.000
_cell.angle_alpha   90.00
_cell.angle_beta   90.00
_cell.angle_gamma   90.00
#
_symmetry.space_group_name_H-M   'P 1'
#
loop_
_entity.id
_entity.type
_entity.pdbx_description
1 polymer ?
#
loop_
_entity_poly.entity_id
_entity_poly.type
_entity_poly.pdbx_seq_one_letter_code
_entity_poly.pdbx_strand_id
1 'polypeptide(L)'
;MCKHILNAQVSIRAQCCRRWFDCPQCHQEVSDHELLRTMEMIFACKKCKKVFRKDMENYEEQDEFCPHCDNQYVIEAVEPQMEVGFETEDVRKDASLIRDHRVKQKPIDPHEALEEYRKAVAKQMALLDEAEEAELLKD
;
A
#
# COMPACT_ATOMS: atom_id res chain seq x y z
N MET A 1 -4.88 -1.93 -13.64
CA MET A 1 -5.50 -1.59 -12.34
C MET A 1 -4.41 -0.96 -11.49
N CYS A 2 -4.68 0.23 -10.92
CA CYS A 2 -3.74 0.91 -10.01
C CYS A 2 -3.52 0.04 -8.77
N LYS A 3 -2.29 0.01 -8.26
CA LYS A 3 -1.98 -0.59 -6.95
C LYS A 3 -2.36 0.32 -5.78
N HIS A 4 -2.38 1.64 -6.04
CA HIS A 4 -2.58 2.69 -5.03
C HIS A 4 -4.07 3.01 -4.78
N ILE A 5 -4.88 3.04 -5.83
CA ILE A 5 -6.32 3.35 -5.76
C ILE A 5 -7.10 2.17 -6.35
N LEU A 6 -7.76 1.41 -5.48
CA LEU A 6 -8.43 0.15 -5.87
C LEU A 6 -9.70 0.40 -6.70
N ASN A 7 -10.41 1.48 -6.42
CA ASN A 7 -11.69 1.82 -7.03
C ASN A 7 -11.58 2.82 -8.20
N ALA A 8 -10.39 3.02 -8.78
CA ALA A 8 -10.16 3.97 -9.87
C ALA A 8 -11.02 3.64 -11.12
N GLN A 9 -11.97 4.51 -11.46
CA GLN A 9 -12.95 4.32 -12.55
C GLN A 9 -12.49 4.83 -13.93
N VAL A 10 -11.52 5.72 -13.96
CA VAL A 10 -10.97 6.33 -15.18
C VAL A 10 -9.47 6.14 -15.22
N SER A 11 -8.92 6.16 -16.43
CA SER A 11 -7.49 6.31 -16.67
C SER A 11 -7.23 7.68 -17.31
N ILE A 12 -6.18 8.35 -16.88
CA ILE A 12 -5.80 9.69 -17.31
C ILE A 12 -4.64 9.58 -18.28
N ARG A 13 -4.70 10.32 -19.39
CA ARG A 13 -3.56 10.43 -20.30
C ARG A 13 -2.61 11.53 -19.81
N ALA A 14 -1.40 11.13 -19.44
CA ALA A 14 -0.35 12.09 -19.07
C ALA A 14 0.19 12.79 -20.33
N GLN A 15 0.16 14.12 -20.36
CA GLN A 15 0.61 14.89 -21.54
C GLN A 15 2.13 14.88 -21.73
N CYS A 16 2.89 14.70 -20.64
CA CYS A 16 4.34 14.61 -20.65
C CYS A 16 4.85 13.39 -21.43
N CYS A 17 4.38 12.18 -21.10
CA CYS A 17 4.84 10.94 -21.70
C CYS A 17 3.84 10.29 -22.66
N ARG A 18 2.64 10.89 -22.83
CA ARG A 18 1.54 10.42 -23.70
C ARG A 18 1.05 9.00 -23.40
N ARG A 19 1.30 8.51 -22.19
CA ARG A 19 0.87 7.21 -21.68
C ARG A 19 -0.35 7.35 -20.76
N TRP A 20 -1.02 6.23 -20.50
CA TRP A 20 -2.21 6.16 -19.65
C TRP A 20 -1.84 5.69 -18.25
N PHE A 21 -2.34 6.39 -17.24
CA PHE A 21 -2.15 6.03 -15.84
C PHE A 21 -3.45 6.18 -15.08
N ASP A 22 -3.63 5.36 -14.05
CA ASP A 22 -4.82 5.39 -13.22
C ASP A 22 -4.69 6.39 -12.04
N CYS A 23 -3.45 6.73 -11.67
CA CYS A 23 -3.14 7.50 -10.46
C CYS A 23 -1.75 8.17 -10.61
N PRO A 24 -1.49 9.33 -9.97
CA PRO A 24 -0.22 10.05 -10.10
C PRO A 24 1.01 9.25 -9.63
N GLN A 25 0.84 8.44 -8.59
CA GLN A 25 1.90 7.55 -8.08
C GLN A 25 2.32 6.51 -9.13
N CYS A 26 1.37 5.93 -9.88
CA CYS A 26 1.71 5.02 -10.98
C CYS A 26 2.46 5.71 -12.13
N HIS A 27 2.32 7.03 -12.30
CA HIS A 27 3.17 7.76 -13.23
C HIS A 27 4.59 7.84 -12.68
N GLN A 28 4.77 8.29 -11.44
CA GLN A 28 6.07 8.44 -10.79
C GLN A 28 6.89 7.15 -10.74
N GLU A 29 6.25 5.98 -10.57
CA GLU A 29 6.94 4.68 -10.60
C GLU A 29 7.53 4.32 -11.98
N VAL A 30 6.92 4.82 -13.06
CA VAL A 30 7.25 4.42 -14.44
C VAL A 30 8.06 5.49 -15.17
N SER A 31 7.96 6.75 -14.73
CA SER A 31 8.57 7.90 -15.39
C SER A 31 9.64 8.56 -14.55
N ASP A 32 10.75 8.93 -15.18
CA ASP A 32 11.86 9.66 -14.53
C ASP A 32 11.61 11.17 -14.37
N HIS A 33 10.36 11.63 -14.48
CA HIS A 33 9.99 13.05 -14.43
C HIS A 33 8.66 13.28 -13.72
N GLU A 34 8.44 14.52 -13.29
CA GLU A 34 7.20 14.95 -12.65
C GLU A 34 6.06 15.13 -13.67
N LEU A 35 4.83 14.89 -13.23
CA LEU A 35 3.64 15.03 -14.07
C LEU A 35 3.42 16.50 -14.45
N LEU A 36 3.37 16.79 -15.75
CA LEU A 36 3.11 18.14 -16.24
C LEU A 36 1.66 18.55 -15.92
N ARG A 37 1.48 19.70 -15.29
CA ARG A 37 0.15 20.28 -15.03
C ARG A 37 -0.44 20.85 -16.32
N THR A 38 -1.61 20.36 -16.72
CA THR A 38 -2.39 20.87 -17.84
C THR A 38 -3.82 21.17 -17.43
N MET A 39 -4.45 22.17 -18.06
CA MET A 39 -5.84 22.54 -17.80
C MET A 39 -6.83 21.64 -18.56
N GLU A 40 -6.47 21.18 -19.77
CA GLU A 40 -7.21 20.16 -20.50
C GLU A 40 -6.73 18.77 -20.04
N MET A 41 -7.66 17.97 -19.52
CA MET A 41 -7.40 16.58 -19.14
C MET A 41 -8.17 15.62 -20.05
N ILE A 42 -7.51 14.53 -20.43
CA ILE A 42 -8.08 13.48 -21.28
C ILE A 42 -8.26 12.23 -20.43
N PHE A 43 -9.50 11.78 -20.33
CA PHE A 43 -9.91 10.62 -19.53
C PHE A 43 -10.37 9.48 -20.43
N ALA A 44 -10.09 8.25 -20.00
CA ALA A 44 -10.67 7.03 -20.56
C ALA A 44 -11.52 6.36 -19.48
N CYS A 45 -12.82 6.22 -19.73
CA CYS A 45 -13.72 5.54 -18.80
C CYS A 45 -13.50 4.02 -18.85
N LYS A 46 -13.32 3.36 -17.71
CA LYS A 46 -13.13 1.89 -17.70
C LYS A 46 -14.43 1.12 -17.95
N LYS A 47 -15.59 1.71 -17.64
CA LYS A 47 -16.91 1.10 -17.86
C LYS A 47 -17.27 1.04 -19.35
N CYS A 48 -17.15 2.16 -20.08
CA CYS A 48 -17.53 2.22 -21.50
C CYS A 48 -16.35 2.22 -22.47
N LYS A 49 -15.10 2.30 -21.98
CA LYS A 49 -13.84 2.33 -22.76
C LYS A 49 -13.74 3.50 -23.76
N LYS A 50 -14.63 4.48 -23.67
CA LYS A 50 -14.60 5.69 -24.49
C LYS A 50 -13.72 6.75 -23.85
N VAL A 51 -13.04 7.50 -24.71
CA VAL A 51 -12.15 8.59 -24.34
C VAL A 51 -12.93 9.90 -24.47
N PHE A 52 -12.85 10.74 -23.44
CA PHE A 52 -13.45 12.07 -23.43
C PHE A 52 -12.46 13.09 -22.88
N ARG A 53 -12.74 14.36 -23.13
CA ARG A 53 -11.90 15.47 -22.70
C ARG A 53 -12.70 16.38 -21.80
N LYS A 54 -12.03 16.91 -20.79
CA LYS A 54 -12.63 17.86 -19.87
C LYS A 54 -11.64 18.96 -19.54
N ASP A 55 -12.12 20.19 -19.62
CA ASP A 55 -11.39 21.38 -19.22
C ASP A 55 -11.60 21.63 -17.73
N MET A 56 -10.50 21.70 -16.98
CA MET A 56 -10.53 21.92 -15.53
C MET A 56 -10.78 23.38 -15.13
N GLU A 57 -10.84 24.31 -16.09
CA GLU A 57 -11.18 25.72 -15.83
C GLU A 57 -12.66 25.93 -15.56
N ASN A 58 -13.53 25.13 -16.20
CA ASN A 58 -14.98 25.20 -16.02
C ASN A 58 -15.49 23.83 -15.54
N TYR A 59 -15.42 23.63 -14.23
CA TYR A 59 -15.80 22.38 -13.56
C TYR A 59 -17.14 22.54 -12.84
N GLU A 60 -18.15 21.80 -13.29
CA GLU A 60 -19.49 21.76 -12.71
C GLU A 60 -19.81 20.35 -12.18
N GLU A 61 -20.82 20.21 -11.32
CA GLU A 61 -21.23 18.91 -10.74
C GLU A 61 -21.61 17.87 -11.81
N GLN A 62 -22.11 18.32 -12.97
CA GLN A 62 -22.45 17.45 -14.10
C GLN A 62 -21.21 16.77 -14.70
N ASP A 63 -20.03 17.33 -14.46
CA ASP A 63 -18.77 16.83 -15.00
C ASP A 63 -18.19 15.68 -14.19
N GLU A 64 -18.76 15.34 -13.03
CA GLU A 64 -18.39 14.17 -12.26
C GLU A 64 -18.72 12.84 -12.95
N PHE A 65 -19.53 12.90 -14.02
CA PHE A 65 -20.02 11.76 -14.76
C PHE A 65 -19.38 11.65 -16.15
N CYS A 66 -19.19 10.41 -16.60
CA CYS A 66 -18.75 10.15 -17.96
C CYS A 66 -19.89 10.49 -18.96
N PRO A 67 -19.64 11.32 -19.99
CA PRO A 67 -20.66 11.78 -20.95
C PRO A 67 -21.22 10.69 -21.87
N HIS A 68 -20.76 9.45 -21.71
CA HIS A 68 -21.14 8.34 -22.57
C HIS A 68 -21.89 7.22 -21.85
N CYS A 69 -21.80 7.12 -20.52
CA CYS A 69 -22.36 5.98 -19.77
C CYS A 69 -22.75 6.32 -18.33
N ASP A 70 -22.76 7.61 -17.99
CA ASP A 70 -23.13 8.17 -16.70
C ASP A 70 -22.40 7.51 -15.52
N ASN A 71 -21.18 7.04 -15.75
CA ASN A 71 -20.35 6.52 -14.68
C ASN A 71 -19.77 7.70 -13.89
N GLN A 72 -20.11 7.82 -12.61
CA GLN A 72 -19.46 8.76 -11.72
C GLN A 72 -18.00 8.32 -11.54
N TYR A 73 -17.06 9.21 -11.87
CA TYR A 73 -15.63 8.90 -11.77
C TYR A 73 -14.91 9.68 -10.68
N VAL A 74 -15.56 10.71 -10.13
CA VAL A 74 -15.12 11.41 -8.92
C VAL A 74 -15.79 10.71 -7.74
N ILE A 75 -15.03 9.83 -7.10
CA ILE A 75 -15.45 9.02 -5.95
C ILE A 75 -14.31 9.06 -4.92
N GLU A 76 -14.64 8.94 -3.65
CA GLU A 76 -13.64 8.79 -2.57
C GLU A 76 -12.66 7.65 -2.88
N ALA A 77 -11.37 7.93 -2.80
CA ALA A 77 -10.33 6.96 -3.13
C ALA A 77 -10.25 5.87 -2.04
N VAL A 78 -10.37 4.60 -2.45
CA VAL A 78 -10.15 3.45 -1.57
C VAL A 78 -8.69 3.02 -1.70
N GLU A 79 -7.92 3.31 -0.67
CA GLU A 79 -6.53 2.88 -0.53
C GLU A 79 -6.47 1.47 0.10
N PRO A 80 -5.48 0.64 -0.29
CA PRO A 80 -5.28 -0.67 0.32
C PRO A 80 -4.87 -0.50 1.78
N GLN A 81 -5.73 -0.93 2.71
CA GLN A 81 -5.41 -1.01 4.12
C GLN A 81 -4.65 -2.31 4.40
N MET A 82 -3.47 -2.21 5.02
CA MET A 82 -2.70 -3.37 5.45
C MET A 82 -3.32 -3.93 6.73
N GLU A 83 -4.31 -4.81 6.57
CA GLU A 83 -4.87 -5.55 7.70
C GLU A 83 -3.96 -6.73 8.05
N VAL A 84 -3.44 -6.74 9.28
CA VAL A 84 -2.68 -7.89 9.82
C VAL A 84 -3.70 -8.90 10.34
N GLY A 85 -4.04 -9.89 9.50
CA GLY A 85 -4.85 -11.03 9.91
C GLY A 85 -4.02 -11.98 10.78
N PHE A 86 -4.51 -12.29 11.98
CA PHE A 86 -3.95 -13.39 12.78
C PHE A 86 -4.72 -14.66 12.47
N GLU A 87 -4.08 -15.62 11.82
CA GLU A 87 -4.67 -16.94 11.57
C GLU A 87 -4.58 -17.77 12.86
N THR A 88 -5.70 -18.34 13.27
CA THR A 88 -5.84 -19.03 14.56
C THR A 88 -6.35 -20.43 14.28
N GLU A 89 -5.75 -21.44 14.90
CA GLU A 89 -6.39 -22.75 14.94
C GLU A 89 -7.61 -22.73 15.87
N ASP A 90 -8.17 -23.91 16.12
CA ASP A 90 -9.26 -24.11 17.07
C ASP A 90 -8.96 -23.43 18.41
N VAL A 91 -9.86 -22.55 18.87
CA VAL A 91 -9.73 -21.75 20.10
C VAL A 91 -9.52 -22.61 21.37
N ARG A 92 -9.85 -23.90 21.29
CA ARG A 92 -9.61 -24.87 22.38
C ARG A 92 -8.16 -25.37 22.45
N LYS A 93 -7.41 -25.30 21.35
CA LYS A 93 -6.00 -25.71 21.28
C LYS A 93 -5.09 -24.52 21.54
N ASP A 94 -5.42 -23.37 20.96
CA ASP A 94 -4.61 -22.15 21.09
C ASP A 94 -5.31 -21.09 21.93
N ALA A 95 -5.03 -21.10 23.24
CA ALA A 95 -5.58 -20.13 24.20
C ALA A 95 -4.95 -18.73 24.11
N SER A 96 -3.95 -18.52 23.25
CA SER A 96 -3.16 -17.27 23.15
C SER A 96 -3.98 -16.03 22.79
N LEU A 97 -5.15 -16.20 22.16
CA LEU A 97 -6.03 -15.11 21.76
C LEU A 97 -7.09 -14.76 22.80
N ILE A 98 -7.30 -15.63 23.77
CA ILE A 98 -8.27 -15.42 24.83
C ILE A 98 -7.61 -14.52 25.85
N ARG A 99 -8.06 -13.27 25.93
CA ARG A 99 -7.59 -12.34 26.94
C ARG A 99 -8.09 -12.79 28.32
N ASP A 100 -7.19 -13.30 29.14
CA ASP A 100 -7.47 -13.56 30.55
C ASP A 100 -7.39 -12.24 31.36
N HIS A 101 -8.53 -11.78 31.85
CA HIS A 101 -8.63 -10.54 32.64
C HIS A 101 -8.00 -10.63 34.04
N ARG A 102 -7.62 -11.83 34.50
CA ARG A 102 -6.99 -12.02 35.83
C ARG A 102 -5.50 -11.68 35.82
N VAL A 103 -4.87 -11.79 34.67
CA VAL A 103 -3.43 -11.51 34.50
C VAL A 103 -3.27 -10.02 34.25
N LYS A 104 -2.59 -9.32 35.16
CA LYS A 104 -2.16 -7.94 34.90
C LYS A 104 -1.11 -7.96 33.80
N GLN A 105 -1.43 -7.37 32.65
CA GLN A 105 -0.45 -7.14 31.60
C GLN A 105 0.62 -6.20 32.15
N LYS A 106 1.88 -6.63 32.07
CA LYS A 106 3.00 -5.75 32.37
C LYS A 106 3.07 -4.70 31.25
N PRO A 107 3.13 -3.40 31.57
CA PRO A 107 3.48 -2.41 30.55
C PRO A 107 4.87 -2.76 30.01
N ILE A 108 5.02 -2.74 28.69
CA ILE A 108 6.30 -2.99 28.04
C ILE A 108 7.07 -1.68 28.12
N ASP A 109 8.11 -1.63 28.95
CA ASP A 109 9.01 -0.49 29.01
C ASP A 109 9.89 -0.48 27.75
N PRO A 110 9.83 0.57 26.90
CA PRO A 110 10.53 0.57 25.61
C PRO A 110 12.05 0.39 25.72
N HIS A 111 12.65 0.84 26.83
CA HIS A 111 14.08 0.71 27.08
C HIS A 111 14.47 -0.74 27.40
N GLU A 112 13.66 -1.45 28.18
CA GLU A 112 13.88 -2.86 28.53
C GLU A 112 13.74 -3.74 27.30
N ALA A 113 12.71 -3.52 26.48
CA ALA A 113 12.51 -4.25 25.22
C ALA A 113 13.67 -4.06 24.21
N LEU A 114 14.23 -2.85 24.13
CA LEU A 114 15.42 -2.58 23.31
C LEU A 114 16.66 -3.29 23.83
N GLU A 115 16.82 -3.39 25.15
CA GLU A 115 17.95 -4.09 25.77
C GLU A 115 17.86 -5.61 25.55
N GLU A 116 16.66 -6.17 25.67
CA GLU A 116 16.39 -7.58 25.34
C GLU A 116 16.67 -7.88 23.86
N TYR A 117 16.22 -7.01 22.95
CA TYR A 117 16.51 -7.15 21.51
C TYR A 117 18.02 -7.12 21.23
N ARG A 118 18.76 -6.18 21.84
CA ARG A 118 20.22 -6.11 21.70
C ARG A 118 20.91 -7.38 22.22
N LYS A 119 20.48 -7.91 23.36
CA LYS A 119 21.00 -9.16 23.92
C LYS A 119 20.70 -10.35 23.01
N ALA A 120 19.49 -10.42 22.43
CA ALA A 120 19.11 -11.46 21.49
C ALA A 120 19.97 -11.42 20.22
N VAL A 121 20.17 -10.24 19.64
CA VAL A 121 21.04 -10.04 18.47
C VAL A 121 22.50 -10.41 18.79
N ALA A 122 23.03 -9.97 19.93
CA ALA A 122 24.40 -10.32 20.34
C ALA A 122 24.59 -11.84 20.52
N LYS A 123 23.59 -12.51 21.11
CA LYS A 123 23.60 -13.99 21.22
C LYS A 123 23.56 -14.66 19.85
N GLN A 124 22.75 -14.15 18.93
CA GLN A 124 22.63 -14.70 17.58
C GLN A 124 23.93 -14.52 16.78
N MET A 125 24.60 -13.38 16.93
CA MET A 125 25.93 -13.14 16.36
C MET A 125 26.97 -14.11 16.93
N ALA A 126 27.03 -14.28 18.25
CA ALA A 126 27.98 -15.20 18.87
C ALA A 126 27.79 -16.66 18.40
N LEU A 127 26.54 -17.09 18.18
CA LEU A 127 26.24 -18.42 17.64
C LEU A 127 26.70 -18.58 16.18
N LEU A 128 26.68 -17.51 15.39
CA LEU A 128 27.20 -17.52 14.03
C LEU A 128 28.72 -17.60 14.03
N ASP A 129 29.38 -16.82 14.88
CA ASP A 129 30.84 -16.86 15.04
C ASP A 129 31.30 -18.26 15.49
N GLU A 130 30.64 -18.86 16.48
CA GLU A 130 30.90 -20.25 16.92
C GLU A 130 30.66 -21.28 15.79
N ALA A 131 29.66 -21.06 14.94
CA ALA A 131 29.39 -21.94 13.80
C ALA A 131 30.46 -21.82 12.70
N GLU A 132 30.92 -20.60 12.41
CA GLU A 132 32.01 -20.36 11.46
C GLU A 132 33.34 -20.98 11.94
N GLU A 133 33.68 -20.83 13.22
CA GLU A 133 34.86 -21.46 13.82
C GLU A 133 34.78 -23.00 13.75
N ALA A 134 33.60 -23.57 13.97
CA ALA A 134 33.37 -25.01 13.88
C ALA A 134 33.41 -25.56 12.44
N GLU A 135 33.19 -24.73 11.42
CA GLU A 135 33.39 -25.12 10.01
C GLU A 135 34.87 -25.08 9.62
N LEU A 136 35.63 -24.07 10.06
CA LEU A 136 37.07 -23.95 9.79
C LEU A 136 37.94 -25.07 10.39
N LEU A 137 37.44 -25.74 11.42
CA LEU A 137 38.12 -26.86 12.10
C LEU A 137 37.84 -28.24 11.49
N LYS A 138 36.97 -28.30 10.46
CA LYS A 138 36.59 -29.55 9.78
C LYS A 138 37.40 -29.85 8.50
N ASP A 139 38.28 -28.94 8.09
CA ASP A 139 39.27 -29.10 7.01
C ASP A 139 40.65 -29.52 7.56
#